data_AF-A0A1G2G1W2-F1
#
_entry.id   AF-A0A1G2G1W2-F1
#
_cell.length_a   1.000
_cell.length_b   1.000
_cell.length_c   1.000
_cell.angle_alpha   90.00
_cell.angle_beta   90.00
_cell.angle_gamma   90.00
#
_symmetry.space_group_name_H-M   'P 1'
#
loop_
_entity.id
_entity.type
_entity.pdbx_description
1 polymer ?
#
loop_
_entity_poly.entity_id
_entity_poly.type
_entity_poly.pdbx_seq_one_letter_code
_entity_poly.pdbx_strand_id
1 'polypeptide(L)'
;MNEPSRATYAIWSLRLGLAAMFGYSGMDILLHPTAWYWAVRGLPLFVQNIINTIGIDTYLMLQGASEVFFALVFLLWVWPRLTRAVALLAGVEMVAILLMVGVDAVTFRDFGPLGAAIALFFLL
;
A
#
# COMPACT_ATOMS: atom_id res chain seq x y z
N MET A 1 -22.59 10.21 -25.44
CA MET A 1 -21.67 9.70 -24.40
C MET A 1 -22.24 8.38 -23.92
N ASN A 2 -21.50 7.28 -24.05
CA ASN A 2 -21.92 6.01 -23.47
C ASN A 2 -21.69 6.07 -21.96
N GLU A 3 -22.67 5.63 -21.18
CA GLU A 3 -22.51 5.55 -19.73
C GLU A 3 -21.33 4.63 -19.37
N PRO A 4 -20.54 4.97 -18.33
CA PRO A 4 -19.51 4.08 -17.83
C PRO A 4 -20.11 2.72 -17.47
N SER A 5 -19.38 1.64 -17.78
CA SER A 5 -19.82 0.30 -17.41
C SER A 5 -19.80 0.11 -15.89
N ARG A 6 -20.57 -0.85 -15.36
CA ARG A 6 -20.49 -1.27 -13.95
C ARG A 6 -19.05 -1.62 -13.52
N ALA A 7 -18.28 -2.24 -14.42
CA ALA A 7 -16.88 -2.55 -14.19
C ALA A 7 -16.02 -1.29 -14.02
N THR A 8 -16.30 -0.24 -14.81
CA THR A 8 -15.63 1.06 -14.70
C THR A 8 -15.84 1.69 -13.33
N TYR A 9 -17.08 1.68 -12.82
CA TYR A 9 -17.37 2.18 -11.47
C TYR A 9 -16.65 1.36 -10.40
N ALA A 10 -16.68 0.03 -10.48
CA ALA A 10 -15.98 -0.84 -9.54
C ALA A 10 -14.46 -0.57 -9.51
N ILE A 11 -13.83 -0.46 -10.68
CA ILE A 11 -12.40 -0.14 -10.81
C ILE A 11 -12.09 1.19 -10.12
N TRP A 12 -12.88 2.24 -10.37
CA TRP A 12 -12.65 3.54 -9.76
C TRP A 12 -12.90 3.56 -8.26
N SER A 13 -13.92 2.85 -7.76
CA SER A 13 -14.12 2.70 -6.32
C SER A 13 -12.93 2.05 -5.63
N LEU A 14 -12.38 0.96 -6.22
CA LEU A 14 -11.19 0.29 -5.70
C LEU A 14 -9.96 1.21 -5.73
N ARG A 15 -9.75 1.91 -6.85
CA ARG A 15 -8.63 2.84 -7.01
C ARG A 15 -8.68 3.98 -6.00
N LEU A 16 -9.86 4.58 -5.79
CA LEU A 16 -10.02 5.68 -4.83
C LEU A 16 -9.83 5.20 -3.39
N GLY A 17 -10.34 4.02 -3.03
CA GLY A 17 -10.13 3.43 -1.71
C GLY A 17 -8.65 3.16 -1.43
N LEU A 18 -7.95 2.52 -2.38
CA LEU A 18 -6.51 2.27 -2.26
C LEU A 18 -5.70 3.57 -2.25
N ALA A 19 -6.04 4.53 -3.12
CA ALA A 19 -5.37 5.83 -3.14
C ALA A 19 -5.52 6.60 -1.83
N ALA A 20 -6.72 6.58 -1.22
CA ALA A 20 -6.96 7.22 0.05
C ALA A 20 -6.17 6.54 1.18
N MET A 21 -6.15 5.20 1.21
CA MET A 21 -5.44 4.43 2.24
C MET A 21 -3.92 4.64 2.13
N PHE A 22 -3.31 4.34 0.99
CA PHE A 22 -1.87 4.50 0.76
C PHE A 22 -1.42 5.96 0.81
N GLY A 23 -2.29 6.88 0.40
CA GLY A 23 -2.03 8.31 0.51
C GLY A 23 -1.99 8.76 1.96
N TYR A 24 -2.93 8.30 2.80
CA TYR A 24 -2.93 8.59 4.22
C TYR A 24 -1.72 7.99 4.93
N SER A 25 -1.49 6.68 4.79
CA SER A 25 -0.39 5.99 5.48
C SER A 25 0.97 6.53 5.02
N GLY A 26 1.17 6.65 3.70
CA GLY A 26 2.44 7.13 3.16
C GLY A 26 2.77 8.55 3.58
N MET A 27 1.78 9.46 3.54
CA MET A 27 1.99 10.84 4.01
C MET A 27 2.25 10.90 5.51
N ASP A 28 1.54 10.12 6.32
CA ASP A 28 1.76 10.12 7.77
C ASP A 28 3.13 9.54 8.14
N ILE A 29 3.60 8.49 7.45
CA ILE A 29 4.95 7.95 7.62
C ILE A 29 6.02 9.00 7.29
N LEU A 30 5.84 9.76 6.20
CA LEU A 30 6.80 10.79 5.79
C LEU A 30 6.85 11.97 6.77
N LEU A 31 5.71 12.34 7.36
CA LEU A 31 5.62 13.47 8.29
C LEU A 31 5.97 13.09 9.73
N HIS A 32 5.66 11.84 10.14
CA HIS A 32 5.76 11.36 11.51
C HIS A 32 6.34 9.93 11.57
N PRO A 33 7.57 9.67 11.05
CA PRO A 33 8.10 8.30 10.95
C PRO A 33 8.21 7.60 12.31
N THR A 34 8.46 8.34 13.39
CA THR A 34 8.55 7.79 14.75
C THR A 34 7.24 7.15 15.24
N ALA A 35 6.09 7.59 14.73
CA ALA A 35 4.79 6.99 15.03
C ALA A 35 4.63 5.57 14.44
N TRP A 36 5.52 5.18 13.51
CA TRP A 36 5.47 3.90 12.80
C TRP A 36 6.54 2.91 13.23
N TYR A 37 7.37 3.26 14.23
CA TYR A 37 8.41 2.36 14.74
C TYR A 37 7.86 1.03 15.26
N TRP A 38 6.61 1.01 15.75
CA TRP A 38 5.97 -0.22 16.21
C TRP A 38 5.84 -1.26 15.08
N ALA A 39 5.61 -0.83 13.84
CA ALA A 39 5.37 -1.70 12.70
C ALA A 39 6.63 -2.46 12.25
N VAL A 40 7.82 -2.00 12.66
CA VAL A 40 9.10 -2.61 12.25
C VAL A 40 9.82 -3.37 13.36
N ARG A 41 9.45 -3.17 14.62
CA ARG A 41 10.13 -3.79 15.79
C ARG A 41 10.09 -5.33 15.78
N GLY A 42 9.01 -5.91 15.24
CA GLY A 42 8.77 -7.35 15.21
C GLY A 42 9.23 -8.04 13.92
N LEU A 43 9.83 -7.32 12.98
CA LEU A 43 10.15 -7.88 11.67
C LEU A 43 11.26 -8.95 11.73
N PRO A 44 11.27 -9.91 10.79
CA PRO A 44 12.31 -10.94 10.71
C PRO A 44 13.74 -10.36 10.62
N LEU A 45 14.72 -11.12 11.10
CA LEU A 45 16.11 -10.68 11.21
C LEU A 45 16.71 -10.14 9.89
N PHE A 46 16.35 -10.72 8.74
CA PHE A 46 16.84 -10.24 7.45
C PHE A 46 16.38 -8.80 7.14
N VAL A 47 15.15 -8.44 7.53
CA VAL A 47 14.64 -7.07 7.38
C VAL A 47 15.31 -6.15 8.40
N GLN A 48 15.47 -6.62 9.63
CA GLN A 48 16.17 -5.86 10.68
C GLN A 48 17.61 -5.52 10.28
N ASN A 49 18.31 -6.42 9.59
CA ASN A 49 19.66 -6.15 9.08
C ASN A 49 19.66 -5.01 8.05
N ILE A 50 18.65 -4.94 7.17
CA ILE A 50 18.49 -3.84 6.21
C ILE A 50 18.23 -2.54 6.98
N ILE A 51 17.27 -2.55 7.90
CA ILE A 51 16.91 -1.38 8.73
C ILE A 51 18.13 -0.87 9.51
N ASN A 52 18.91 -1.74 10.12
CA ASN A 52 20.12 -1.37 10.85
C ASN A 52 21.22 -0.77 9.94
N THR A 53 21.21 -1.10 8.65
CA THR A 53 22.19 -0.57 7.68
C THR A 53 21.84 0.84 7.23
N ILE A 54 20.56 1.11 6.97
CA ILE A 54 20.12 2.40 6.39
C ILE A 54 19.52 3.36 7.44
N GLY A 55 19.18 2.86 8.62
CA GLY A 55 18.46 3.60 9.65
C GLY A 55 16.94 3.42 9.55
N ILE A 56 16.28 3.31 10.71
CA ILE A 56 14.84 3.10 10.82
C ILE A 56 14.01 4.20 10.18
N ASP A 57 14.40 5.46 10.37
CA ASP A 57 13.71 6.60 9.76
C ASP A 57 13.80 6.55 8.24
N THR A 58 14.98 6.27 7.70
CA THR A 58 15.19 6.15 6.25
C THR A 58 14.41 4.99 5.66
N TYR A 59 14.38 3.83 6.33
CA TYR A 59 13.57 2.69 5.91
C TYR A 59 12.09 3.06 5.84
N LEU A 60 11.56 3.68 6.90
CA LEU A 60 10.15 4.09 6.95
C LEU A 60 9.86 5.17 5.91
N MET A 61 10.70 6.18 5.75
CA MET A 61 10.50 7.22 4.74
C MET A 61 10.51 6.66 3.31
N LEU A 62 11.34 5.64 3.02
CA LEU A 62 11.32 4.96 1.72
C LEU A 62 10.02 4.18 1.51
N GLN A 63 9.50 3.53 2.55
CA GLN A 63 8.19 2.89 2.51
C GLN A 63 7.08 3.93 2.28
N GLY A 64 7.03 5.00 3.08
CA GLY A 64 6.05 6.06 2.94
C GLY A 64 6.08 6.74 1.58
N ALA A 65 7.28 6.98 1.01
CA ALA A 65 7.43 7.49 -0.35
C ALA A 65 6.87 6.52 -1.40
N SER A 66 7.06 5.21 -1.21
CA SER A 66 6.52 4.17 -2.09
C SER A 66 4.98 4.13 -2.03
N GLU A 67 4.42 4.24 -0.82
CA GLU A 67 2.96 4.29 -0.62
C GLU A 67 2.33 5.55 -1.24
N VAL A 68 2.96 6.72 -1.08
CA VAL A 68 2.51 7.94 -1.78
C VAL A 68 2.58 7.77 -3.29
N PHE A 69 3.65 7.15 -3.81
CA PHE A 69 3.75 6.82 -5.23
C PHE A 69 2.61 5.90 -5.69
N PHE A 70 2.26 4.88 -4.92
CA PHE A 70 1.11 4.01 -5.22
C PHE A 70 -0.19 4.79 -5.27
N ALA A 71 -0.43 5.66 -4.28
CA ALA A 71 -1.62 6.50 -4.25
C ALA A 71 -1.75 7.39 -5.49
N LEU A 72 -0.65 8.03 -5.91
CA LEU A 72 -0.63 8.85 -7.13
C LEU A 72 -0.95 7.99 -8.37
N VAL A 73 -0.34 6.81 -8.50
CA VAL A 73 -0.61 5.90 -9.63
C VAL A 73 -2.08 5.45 -9.66
N PHE A 74 -2.69 5.17 -8.50
CA PHE A 74 -4.10 4.82 -8.43
C PHE A 74 -5.02 5.96 -8.86
N LEU A 75 -4.59 7.22 -8.78
CA LEU A 75 -5.35 8.37 -9.29
C LEU A 75 -5.13 8.65 -10.80
N LEU A 76 -4.08 8.09 -11.43
CA LEU A 76 -3.75 8.34 -12.83
C LEU A 76 -4.68 7.61 -13.82
N TRP A 77 -5.46 8.34 -14.63
CA TRP A 77 -6.35 7.72 -15.63
C TRP A 77 -5.61 6.96 -16.75
N VAL A 78 -4.38 7.36 -17.09
CA VAL A 78 -3.81 7.15 -18.43
C VAL A 78 -2.95 5.88 -18.56
N TRP A 79 -2.70 5.14 -17.47
CA TRP A 79 -1.67 4.08 -17.49
C TRP A 79 -2.09 2.74 -16.88
N PRO A 80 -3.01 2.00 -17.51
CA PRO A 80 -3.60 0.78 -16.92
C PRO A 80 -2.59 -0.31 -16.60
N ARG A 81 -1.53 -0.47 -17.43
CA ARG A 81 -0.45 -1.44 -17.16
C ARG A 81 0.33 -1.11 -15.89
N LEU A 82 0.63 0.17 -15.68
CA LEU A 82 1.31 0.63 -14.47
C LEU A 82 0.39 0.50 -13.25
N THR A 83 -0.88 0.91 -13.37
CA THR A 83 -1.87 0.74 -12.30
C THR A 83 -2.03 -0.72 -11.91
N ARG A 84 -2.02 -1.65 -12.88
CA ARG A 84 -2.06 -3.09 -12.61
C ARG A 84 -0.81 -3.58 -11.88
N ALA A 85 0.38 -3.16 -12.30
CA ALA A 85 1.62 -3.52 -11.62
C ALA A 85 1.65 -2.99 -10.17
N VAL A 86 1.20 -1.74 -9.96
CA VAL A 86 1.10 -1.14 -8.63
C VAL A 86 0.02 -1.83 -7.77
N ALA A 87 -1.10 -2.26 -8.35
CA ALA A 87 -2.09 -3.07 -7.64
C ALA A 87 -1.50 -4.40 -7.15
N LEU A 88 -0.65 -5.04 -7.95
CA LEU A 88 0.07 -6.25 -7.53
C LEU A 88 1.05 -5.96 -6.38
N LEU A 89 1.86 -4.90 -6.50
CA LEU A 89 2.81 -4.51 -5.46
C LEU A 89 2.12 -4.14 -4.15
N ALA A 90 1.01 -3.39 -4.22
CA ALA A 90 0.16 -3.10 -3.06
C ALA A 90 -0.37 -4.38 -2.40
N GLY A 91 -0.80 -5.37 -3.19
CA GLY A 91 -1.20 -6.68 -2.67
C GLY A 91 -0.05 -7.42 -1.98
N VAL A 92 1.14 -7.41 -2.59
CA VAL A 92 2.35 -8.00 -1.99
C VAL A 92 2.73 -7.32 -0.67
N GLU A 93 2.65 -6.00 -0.61
CA GLU A 93 2.92 -5.23 0.60
C GLU A 93 1.95 -5.61 1.73
N MET A 94 0.64 -5.67 1.46
CA MET A 94 -0.36 -6.07 2.45
C MET A 94 -0.14 -7.52 2.93
N VAL A 95 0.21 -8.44 2.02
CA VAL A 95 0.60 -9.80 2.41
C VAL A 95 1.85 -9.80 3.29
N ALA A 96 2.87 -9.01 2.94
CA ALA A 96 4.09 -8.90 3.72
C ALA A 96 3.81 -8.35 5.12
N ILE A 97 2.96 -7.32 5.26
CA ILE A 97 2.54 -6.79 6.56
C ILE A 97 1.85 -7.88 7.39
N LEU A 98 0.83 -8.54 6.83
CA LEU A 98 0.06 -9.56 7.54
C LEU A 98 0.91 -10.77 7.97
N LEU A 99 1.89 -11.17 7.16
CA LEU A 99 2.77 -12.31 7.47
C LEU A 99 3.96 -11.96 8.37
N MET A 100 4.55 -10.78 8.20
CA MET A 100 5.82 -10.42 8.86
C MET A 100 5.62 -9.58 10.13
N VAL A 101 4.61 -8.71 10.16
CA VAL A 101 4.24 -7.95 11.37
C VAL A 101 3.32 -8.78 12.25
N GLY A 102 2.44 -9.57 11.62
CA GLY A 102 1.43 -10.39 12.28
C GLY A 102 0.05 -9.74 12.30
N VAL A 103 -0.95 -10.49 12.75
CA VAL A 103 -2.36 -10.04 12.79
C VAL A 103 -2.74 -9.62 14.21
N ASP A 104 -3.01 -8.33 14.39
CA ASP A 104 -3.53 -7.74 15.63
C ASP A 104 -4.70 -6.78 15.33
N ALA A 105 -5.13 -6.02 16.35
CA ALA A 105 -6.25 -5.08 16.21
C ALA A 105 -5.98 -3.95 15.19
N VAL A 106 -4.71 -3.61 14.93
CA VAL A 106 -4.30 -2.60 13.95
C VAL A 106 -4.18 -3.21 12.57
N THR A 107 -3.44 -4.31 12.41
CA THR A 107 -3.16 -4.91 11.09
C THR A 107 -4.34 -5.72 10.52
N PHE A 108 -5.35 -6.06 11.34
CA PHE A 108 -6.58 -6.66 10.83
C PHE A 108 -7.27 -5.79 9.75
N ARG A 109 -7.09 -4.47 9.79
CA ARG A 109 -7.63 -3.57 8.76
C ARG A 109 -7.05 -3.82 7.37
N ASP A 110 -5.86 -4.41 7.29
CA ASP A 110 -5.08 -4.56 6.05
C ASP A 110 -5.65 -5.65 5.13
N PHE A 111 -6.56 -6.50 5.63
CA PHE A 111 -7.35 -7.43 4.79
C PHE A 111 -8.23 -6.70 3.77
N GLY A 112 -8.77 -5.52 4.12
CA GLY A 112 -9.59 -4.73 3.21
C GLY A 112 -8.79 -4.22 2.00
N PRO A 113 -7.71 -3.45 2.21
CA PRO A 113 -6.79 -3.04 1.16
C PRO A 113 -6.19 -4.22 0.38
N LEU A 114 -5.86 -5.35 1.02
CA LEU A 114 -5.41 -6.56 0.32
C LEU A 114 -6.46 -7.05 -0.68
N GLY A 115 -7.69 -7.24 -0.23
CA GLY A 115 -8.79 -7.67 -1.10
C GLY A 115 -9.04 -6.69 -2.24
N ALA A 116 -8.98 -5.39 -1.96
CA ALA A 116 -9.13 -4.33 -2.96
C ALA A 116 -8.02 -4.35 -4.00
N ALA A 117 -6.76 -4.53 -3.58
CA ALA A 117 -5.59 -4.59 -4.46
C ALA A 117 -5.64 -5.82 -5.38
N ILE A 118 -5.97 -7.00 -4.83
CA ILE A 118 -6.15 -8.23 -5.61
C ILE A 118 -7.29 -8.08 -6.62
N ALA A 119 -8.45 -7.59 -6.19
CA ALA A 119 -9.59 -7.38 -7.07
C ALA A 119 -9.24 -6.40 -8.21
N LEU A 120 -8.57 -5.29 -7.89
CA LEU A 120 -8.15 -4.31 -8.89
C LEU A 120 -7.16 -4.90 -9.89
N PHE A 121 -6.21 -5.74 -9.44
CA PHE A 121 -5.25 -6.41 -10.32
C PHE A 121 -5.91 -7.30 -11.38
N PHE A 122 -6.98 -8.02 -11.03
CA PHE A 122 -7.71 -8.90 -11.96
C PHE A 122 -8.72 -8.17 -12.84
N LEU A 123 -9.25 -7.01 -12.39
CA LEU A 123 -10.18 -6.20 -13.16
C LEU A 123 -9.50 -5.30 -14.21
N LEU A 124 -8.20 -5.02 -14.06
CA LEU A 124 -7.36 -4.27 -15.01
C LEU A 124 -6.68 -5.20 -16.03
#